data_AF-A0AAW3ZPH7-F1
#
_entry.id   AF-A0AAW3ZPH7-F1
#
_cell.length_a   1.000
_cell.length_b   1.000
_cell.length_c   1.000
_cell.angle_alpha   90.00
_cell.angle_beta   90.00
_cell.angle_gamma   90.00
#
_symmetry.space_group_name_H-M   'P 1'
#
loop_
_entity.id
_entity.type
_entity.pdbx_description
1 polymer ?
#
loop_
_entity_poly.entity_id
_entity_poly.type
_entity_poly.pdbx_seq_one_letter_code
_entity_poly.pdbx_strand_id
1 'polypeptide(L)'
;MLSLQPIPIEDERARFAGLLIFREQAWRQACEDHRNYWAWRAERNEARWQAQERGELDYDAKNLMHTIRLLLSGQSMLRRGLPIIRFEGEARDLLLRVRSGSMSYDEIMSIAQDIADDCERELERSDLPERCDASAADRLLADLTTQWEHRCQ
;
A
#
# COMPACT_ATOMS: atom_id res chain seq x y z
N MET A 1 25.52 -4.47 36.34
CA MET A 1 24.20 -4.46 35.67
C MET A 1 23.45 -3.24 36.19
N LEU A 2 23.29 -2.20 35.36
CA LEU A 2 22.52 -1.02 35.74
C LEU A 2 21.03 -1.38 35.63
N SER A 3 20.36 -1.49 36.76
CA SER A 3 18.91 -1.71 36.83
C SER A 3 18.24 -0.35 36.95
N LEU A 4 17.31 -0.03 36.05
CA LEU A 4 16.43 1.12 36.18
C LEU A 4 15.41 0.79 37.27
N GLN A 5 15.57 1.43 38.43
CA GLN A 5 14.65 1.29 39.55
C GLN A 5 13.98 2.65 39.81
N PRO A 6 12.71 2.67 40.25
CA PRO A 6 12.10 3.89 40.75
C PRO A 6 12.95 4.49 41.87
N ILE A 7 13.16 5.80 41.84
CA ILE A 7 13.81 6.51 42.95
C ILE A 7 12.75 6.72 44.03
N PRO A 8 12.99 6.33 45.31
CA PRO A 8 12.08 6.66 46.40
C PRO A 8 11.78 8.16 46.45
N ILE A 9 10.53 8.54 46.75
CA ILE A 9 10.07 9.94 46.65
C ILE A 9 10.90 10.92 47.50
N GLU A 10 11.40 10.43 48.62
CA GLU A 10 12.24 11.17 49.56
C GLU A 10 13.70 11.35 49.09
N ASP A 11 14.16 10.50 48.16
CA ASP A 11 15.47 10.60 47.51
C ASP A 11 15.42 11.37 46.18
N GLU A 12 14.21 11.63 45.65
CA GLU A 12 14.01 12.21 44.32
C GLU A 12 14.71 13.56 44.18
N ARG A 13 14.60 14.46 45.16
CA ARG A 13 15.26 15.78 45.08
C ARG A 13 16.79 15.74 45.19
N ALA A 14 17.35 14.78 45.91
CA ALA A 14 18.79 14.73 46.19
C ALA A 14 19.57 13.93 45.14
N ARG A 15 18.90 13.00 44.45
CA ARG A 15 19.54 12.05 43.51
C ARG A 15 19.04 12.17 42.07
N PHE A 16 18.19 13.16 41.78
CA PHE A 16 17.73 13.43 40.43
C PHE A 16 18.88 13.82 39.49
N ALA A 17 19.23 12.92 38.58
CA ALA A 17 20.22 13.17 37.53
C ALA A 17 19.58 13.63 36.21
N GLY A 18 18.27 13.41 36.01
CA GLY A 18 17.55 13.75 34.79
C GLY A 18 16.28 12.93 34.57
N LEU A 19 15.50 13.31 33.55
CA LEU A 19 14.25 12.66 33.17
C LEU A 19 14.45 11.84 31.88
N LEU A 20 14.14 10.54 31.92
CA LEU A 20 14.08 9.68 30.74
C LEU A 20 12.62 9.33 30.46
N ILE A 21 12.13 9.76 29.30
CA ILE A 21 10.83 9.34 28.78
C ILE A 21 11.10 8.26 27.72
N PHE A 22 10.65 7.04 27.99
CA PHE A 22 10.85 5.89 27.12
C PHE A 22 9.50 5.28 26.71
N ARG A 23 9.28 5.15 25.40
CA ARG A 23 8.09 4.50 24.84
C ARG A 23 8.41 3.06 24.48
N GLU A 24 8.18 2.15 25.42
CA GLU A 24 8.56 0.75 25.28
C GLU A 24 7.96 0.09 24.03
N GLN A 25 6.67 0.32 23.75
CA GLN A 25 5.99 -0.24 22.59
C GLN A 25 6.63 0.23 21.27
N ALA A 26 6.96 1.53 21.17
CA ALA A 26 7.60 2.08 19.98
C ALA A 26 9.02 1.54 19.78
N TRP A 27 9.77 1.35 20.87
CA TRP A 27 11.10 0.72 20.80
C TRP A 27 11.01 -0.74 20.37
N ARG A 28 10.06 -1.51 20.92
CA ARG A 28 9.82 -2.91 20.52
C ARG A 28 9.48 -3.01 19.04
N GLN A 29 8.59 -2.14 18.54
CA GLN A 29 8.25 -2.06 17.11
C GLN A 29 9.48 -1.78 16.26
N ALA A 30 10.30 -0.78 16.62
CA ALA A 30 11.51 -0.45 15.89
C ALA A 30 12.51 -1.62 15.84
N CYS A 31 12.62 -2.39 16.93
CA CYS A 31 13.46 -3.59 16.97
C CYS A 31 12.92 -4.74 16.09
N GLU A 32 11.60 -4.85 15.93
CA GLU A 32 10.97 -5.80 15.00
C GLU A 32 11.16 -5.35 13.55
N ASP A 33 10.92 -4.08 13.25
CA ASP A 33 11.10 -3.52 11.92
C ASP A 33 12.56 -3.66 11.43
N HIS A 34 13.52 -3.41 12.32
CA HIS A 34 14.94 -3.61 12.02
C HIS A 34 15.24 -5.09 11.71
N ARG A 35 14.73 -6.03 12.51
CA ARG A 35 14.91 -7.47 12.27
C ARG A 35 14.26 -7.88 10.94
N ASN A 36 13.04 -7.41 10.66
CA ASN A 36 12.33 -7.68 9.43
C ASN A 36 13.08 -7.15 8.20
N TYR A 37 13.65 -5.95 8.29
CA TYR A 37 14.48 -5.38 7.22
C TYR A 37 15.70 -6.24 6.92
N TRP A 38 16.44 -6.69 7.94
CA TRP A 38 17.63 -7.51 7.74
C TRP A 38 17.31 -8.93 7.29
N ALA A 39 16.22 -9.53 7.80
CA ALA A 39 15.72 -10.81 7.32
C ALA A 39 15.33 -10.70 5.83
N TRP A 40 14.54 -9.69 5.46
CA TRP A 40 14.22 -9.39 4.07
C TRP A 40 15.48 -9.20 3.22
N ARG A 41 16.49 -8.47 3.72
CA ARG A 41 17.74 -8.23 2.99
C ARG A 41 18.52 -9.53 2.74
N ALA A 42 18.55 -10.44 3.71
CA ALA A 42 19.23 -11.73 3.60
C ALA A 42 18.47 -12.74 2.73
N GLU A 43 17.14 -12.74 2.80
CA GLU A 43 16.26 -13.65 2.06
C GLU A 43 15.83 -13.10 0.69
N ARG A 44 16.26 -11.89 0.34
CA ARG A 44 15.86 -11.23 -0.91
C ARG A 44 16.32 -12.06 -2.10
N ASN A 45 15.41 -12.33 -3.03
CA ASN A 45 15.75 -12.91 -4.33
C ASN A 45 16.59 -11.92 -5.15
N GLU A 46 17.91 -12.09 -5.15
CA GLU A 46 18.87 -11.28 -5.92
C GLU A 46 18.64 -11.35 -7.43
N ALA A 47 18.13 -12.46 -7.97
CA ALA A 47 17.88 -12.60 -9.41
C ALA A 47 16.80 -11.62 -9.91
N ARG A 48 15.83 -11.25 -9.05
CA ARG A 48 14.82 -10.22 -9.38
C ARG A 48 15.46 -8.83 -9.54
N TRP A 49 16.55 -8.58 -8.82
CA TRP A 49 17.27 -7.32 -8.86
C TRP A 49 18.31 -7.31 -9.99
N GLN A 50 18.87 -8.47 -10.33
CA GLN A 50 19.75 -8.60 -11.50
C GLN A 50 19.03 -8.26 -12.81
N ALA A 51 17.75 -8.60 -13.01
CA ALA A 51 17.01 -8.17 -14.21
C ALA A 51 16.76 -6.65 -14.27
N GLN A 52 16.60 -6.00 -13.12
CA GLN A 52 16.29 -4.57 -13.02
C GLN A 52 17.56 -3.68 -13.02
N GLU A 53 18.70 -4.22 -12.57
CA GLU A 53 19.98 -3.49 -12.52
C GLU A 53 20.97 -3.87 -13.64
N ARG A 54 20.73 -4.97 -14.38
CA ARG A 54 21.48 -5.27 -15.62
C ARG A 54 21.12 -4.35 -16.79
N GLY A 55 20.19 -3.41 -16.60
CA GLY A 55 19.84 -2.41 -17.62
C GLY A 55 19.02 -2.97 -18.78
N GLU A 56 18.35 -4.11 -18.61
CA GLU A 56 17.48 -4.67 -19.66
C GLU A 56 16.15 -3.90 -19.77
N LEU A 57 15.74 -3.19 -18.71
CA LEU A 57 14.57 -2.31 -18.67
C LEU A 57 14.89 -1.03 -17.89
N ASP A 58 14.69 0.13 -18.52
CA ASP A 58 14.95 1.45 -17.95
C ASP A 58 13.81 1.98 -17.05
N TYR A 59 12.95 1.09 -16.52
CA TYR A 59 11.75 1.49 -15.80
C TYR A 59 11.28 0.43 -14.77
N ASP A 60 10.48 0.86 -13.78
CA ASP A 60 9.87 -0.03 -12.78
C ASP A 60 8.60 -0.70 -13.33
N ALA A 61 8.77 -1.90 -13.88
CA ALA A 61 7.70 -2.73 -14.44
C ALA A 61 6.56 -3.06 -13.44
N LYS A 62 6.88 -3.20 -12.14
CA LYS A 62 5.86 -3.44 -11.12
C LYS A 62 5.02 -2.19 -10.92
N ASN A 63 5.66 -1.02 -10.87
CA ASN A 63 4.96 0.24 -10.73
C ASN A 63 4.04 0.51 -11.93
N LEU A 64 4.54 0.34 -13.16
CA LEU A 64 3.72 0.53 -14.36
C LEU A 64 2.55 -0.47 -14.46
N MET A 65 2.76 -1.73 -14.06
CA MET A 65 1.66 -2.69 -13.95
C MET A 65 0.59 -2.20 -12.95
N HIS A 66 0.98 -1.60 -11.83
CA HIS A 66 0.03 -1.01 -10.90
C HIS A 66 -0.74 0.17 -11.50
N THR A 67 -0.10 1.01 -12.33
CA THR A 67 -0.77 2.08 -13.08
C THR A 67 -1.90 1.53 -13.95
N ILE A 68 -1.59 0.54 -14.81
CA ILE A 68 -2.59 -0.10 -15.67
C ILE A 68 -3.71 -0.74 -14.83
N ARG A 69 -3.35 -1.42 -13.75
CA ARG A 69 -4.31 -2.06 -12.85
C ARG A 69 -5.31 -1.07 -12.26
N LEU A 70 -4.84 0.11 -11.82
CA LEU A 70 -5.69 1.14 -11.25
C LEU A 70 -6.61 1.75 -12.31
N LEU A 71 -6.09 2.03 -13.51
CA LEU A 71 -6.87 2.57 -14.62
C LEU A 71 -8.00 1.63 -15.05
N LEU A 72 -7.72 0.34 -15.23
CA LEU A 72 -8.75 -0.66 -15.57
C LEU A 72 -9.83 -0.77 -14.49
N SER A 73 -9.44 -0.70 -13.21
CA SER A 73 -10.41 -0.69 -12.11
C SER A 73 -11.25 0.60 -12.10
N GLY A 74 -10.63 1.75 -12.37
CA GLY A 74 -11.30 3.04 -12.58
C GLY A 74 -12.34 2.97 -13.69
N GLN A 75 -11.96 2.45 -14.84
CA GLN A 75 -12.86 2.24 -15.98
C GLN A 75 -14.06 1.33 -15.63
N SER A 76 -13.82 0.26 -14.85
CA SER A 76 -14.90 -0.61 -14.38
C SER A 76 -15.85 0.10 -13.43
N MET A 77 -15.35 0.96 -12.54
CA MET A 77 -16.20 1.77 -11.68
C MET A 77 -17.08 2.73 -12.50
N LEU A 78 -16.52 3.37 -13.53
CA LEU A 78 -17.28 4.27 -14.40
C LEU A 78 -18.38 3.55 -15.17
N ARG A 79 -18.09 2.35 -15.70
CA ARG A 79 -19.01 1.57 -16.54
C ARG A 79 -20.01 0.71 -15.77
N ARG A 80 -19.62 0.19 -14.60
CA ARG A 80 -20.36 -0.85 -13.86
C ARG A 80 -20.65 -0.49 -12.41
N GLY A 81 -20.10 0.62 -11.90
CA GLY A 81 -20.20 1.01 -10.49
C GLY A 81 -19.38 0.15 -9.53
N LEU A 82 -18.53 -0.76 -10.03
CA LEU A 82 -17.76 -1.69 -9.21
C LEU A 82 -16.29 -1.77 -9.63
N PRO A 83 -15.35 -1.77 -8.67
CA PRO A 83 -13.92 -1.96 -8.96
C PRO A 83 -13.61 -3.42 -9.32
N ILE A 84 -12.51 -3.62 -10.04
CA ILE A 84 -11.98 -4.97 -10.32
C ILE A 84 -11.08 -5.39 -9.17
N ILE A 85 -11.55 -6.31 -8.32
CA ILE A 85 -10.75 -6.85 -7.20
C ILE A 85 -9.81 -7.96 -7.67
N ARG A 86 -10.30 -8.81 -8.57
CA ARG A 86 -9.55 -9.94 -9.14
C ARG A 86 -9.55 -9.83 -10.65
N PHE A 87 -8.37 -9.67 -11.22
CA PHE A 87 -8.19 -9.63 -12.67
C PHE A 87 -8.15 -11.06 -13.22
N GLU A 88 -8.86 -11.29 -14.31
CA GLU A 88 -8.98 -12.56 -15.02
C GLU A 88 -8.85 -12.33 -16.53
N GLY A 89 -8.67 -13.42 -17.30
CA GLY A 89 -8.56 -13.37 -18.76
C GLY A 89 -7.49 -12.39 -19.28
N GLU A 90 -7.81 -11.71 -20.37
CA GLU A 90 -6.89 -10.81 -21.09
C GLU A 90 -6.33 -9.70 -20.21
N ALA A 91 -7.13 -9.15 -19.29
CA ALA A 91 -6.69 -8.09 -18.40
C ALA A 91 -5.62 -8.60 -17.42
N ARG A 92 -5.76 -9.83 -16.92
CA ARG A 92 -4.73 -10.48 -16.08
C ARG A 92 -3.46 -10.72 -16.89
N ASP A 93 -3.59 -11.20 -18.12
CA ASP A 93 -2.45 -11.55 -18.96
C ASP A 93 -1.67 -10.30 -19.39
N LEU A 94 -2.36 -9.19 -19.67
CA LEU A 94 -1.73 -7.88 -19.84
C LEU A 94 -0.91 -7.47 -18.60
N LEU A 95 -1.50 -7.52 -17.40
CA LEU A 95 -0.78 -7.14 -16.18
C LEU A 95 0.45 -8.01 -15.92
N LEU A 96 0.38 -9.32 -16.23
CA LEU A 96 1.52 -10.21 -16.10
C LEU A 96 2.61 -9.91 -17.12
N ARG A 97 2.28 -9.60 -18.37
CA ARG A 97 3.25 -9.18 -19.41
C ARG A 97 3.99 -7.91 -19.00
N VAL A 98 3.26 -6.89 -18.53
CA VAL A 98 3.88 -5.67 -18.01
C VAL A 98 4.79 -5.99 -16.84
N ARG A 99 4.32 -6.79 -15.87
CA ARG A 99 5.12 -7.16 -14.68
C ARG A 99 6.37 -7.97 -15.02
N SER A 100 6.32 -8.83 -16.04
CA SER A 100 7.50 -9.58 -16.49
C SER A 100 8.50 -8.72 -17.25
N GLY A 101 8.15 -7.48 -17.60
CA GLY A 101 9.02 -6.60 -18.37
C GLY A 101 9.11 -7.00 -19.85
N SER A 102 8.09 -7.69 -20.36
CA SER A 102 8.07 -8.16 -21.76
C SER A 102 7.56 -7.11 -22.75
N MET A 103 7.41 -5.87 -22.30
CA MET A 103 6.88 -4.74 -23.07
C MET A 103 7.85 -3.57 -22.95
N SER A 104 7.88 -2.68 -23.92
CA SER A 104 8.63 -1.42 -23.80
C SER A 104 7.88 -0.39 -22.95
N TYR A 105 8.59 0.62 -22.47
CA TYR A 105 7.99 1.73 -21.73
C TYR A 105 6.89 2.43 -22.56
N ASP A 106 7.19 2.74 -23.82
CA ASP A 106 6.29 3.46 -24.72
C ASP A 106 5.00 2.67 -24.99
N GLU A 107 5.09 1.35 -25.20
CA GLU A 107 3.91 0.49 -25.35
C GLU A 107 3.02 0.52 -24.09
N ILE A 108 3.63 0.46 -22.90
CA ILE A 108 2.88 0.49 -21.64
C ILE A 108 2.21 1.85 -21.45
N MET A 109 2.93 2.94 -21.76
CA MET A 109 2.40 4.30 -21.64
C MET A 109 1.29 4.57 -22.65
N SER A 110 1.40 4.06 -23.88
CA SER A 110 0.32 4.15 -24.86
C SER A 110 -0.95 3.48 -24.34
N ILE A 111 -0.83 2.26 -23.80
CA ILE A 111 -1.99 1.55 -23.22
C ILE A 111 -2.56 2.30 -22.01
N ALA A 112 -1.70 2.85 -21.15
CA ALA A 112 -2.15 3.65 -20.01
C ALA A 112 -2.94 4.87 -20.48
N GLN A 113 -2.45 5.59 -21.49
CA GLN A 113 -3.11 6.77 -22.04
C GLN A 113 -4.44 6.41 -22.70
N ASP A 114 -4.49 5.33 -23.48
CA ASP A 114 -5.72 4.87 -24.12
C ASP A 114 -6.83 4.58 -23.09
N ILE A 115 -6.47 3.90 -21.99
CA ILE A 115 -7.43 3.60 -20.90
C ILE A 115 -7.82 4.89 -20.16
N ALA A 116 -6.88 5.82 -19.94
CA ALA A 116 -7.16 7.10 -19.29
C ALA A 116 -8.12 7.95 -20.12
N ASP A 117 -7.88 8.08 -21.41
CA ASP A 117 -8.76 8.82 -22.34
C ASP A 117 -10.14 8.17 -22.43
N ASP A 118 -10.22 6.83 -22.41
CA ASP A 118 -11.49 6.12 -22.26
C ASP A 118 -12.20 6.49 -20.96
N CYS A 119 -11.48 6.55 -19.84
CA CYS A 119 -12.06 6.91 -18.54
C CYS A 119 -12.61 8.34 -18.56
N GLU A 120 -11.92 9.30 -19.18
CA GLU A 120 -12.41 10.67 -19.33
C GLU A 120 -13.73 10.70 -20.11
N ARG A 121 -13.82 9.97 -21.23
CA ARG A 121 -15.06 9.86 -22.02
C ARG A 121 -16.21 9.19 -21.26
N GLU A 122 -15.93 8.14 -20.49
CA GLU A 122 -16.94 7.43 -19.70
C GLU A 122 -17.41 8.29 -18.52
N LEU A 123 -16.52 9.09 -17.92
CA LEU A 123 -16.86 9.99 -16.82
C LEU A 123 -17.91 11.03 -17.23
N GLU A 124 -17.81 11.58 -18.44
CA GLU A 124 -18.82 12.52 -18.98
C GLU A 124 -20.24 11.92 -19.06
N ARG A 125 -20.33 10.58 -19.10
CA ARG A 125 -21.60 9.83 -19.22
C ARG A 125 -21.95 9.08 -17.95
N SER A 126 -21.12 9.18 -16.91
CA SER A 126 -21.27 8.44 -15.68
C SER A 126 -22.26 9.13 -14.75
N ASP A 127 -23.07 8.33 -14.05
CA ASP A 127 -23.93 8.81 -12.97
C ASP A 127 -23.19 8.95 -11.63
N LEU A 128 -21.85 8.74 -11.61
CA LEU A 128 -21.06 8.91 -10.40
C LEU A 128 -21.03 10.38 -9.97
N PRO A 129 -21.29 10.68 -8.69
CA PRO A 129 -21.23 12.04 -8.20
C PRO A 129 -19.79 12.56 -8.21
N GLU A 130 -19.62 13.87 -8.44
CA GLU A 130 -18.32 14.54 -8.40
C GLU A 130 -17.61 14.36 -7.04
N ARG A 131 -18.39 14.17 -5.97
CA ARG A 131 -17.89 13.98 -4.60
C ARG A 131 -18.54 12.78 -3.94
N CYS A 132 -17.74 12.04 -3.18
CA CYS A 132 -18.21 10.99 -2.30
C CYS A 132 -19.06 11.56 -1.15
N ASP A 133 -20.15 10.88 -0.78
CA ASP A 133 -20.89 11.18 0.45
C ASP A 133 -20.09 10.65 1.66
N ALA A 134 -19.29 11.53 2.26
CA ALA A 134 -18.48 11.20 3.42
C ALA A 134 -19.33 10.70 4.60
N SER A 135 -20.52 11.25 4.81
CA SER A 135 -21.40 10.82 5.89
C SER A 135 -21.96 9.41 5.65
N ALA A 136 -22.22 9.03 4.40
CA ALA A 136 -22.57 7.64 4.06
C ALA A 136 -21.41 6.68 4.29
N ALA A 137 -20.18 7.08 3.92
CA ALA A 137 -18.99 6.28 4.16
C ALA A 137 -18.72 6.06 5.66
N ASP A 138 -18.87 7.12 6.48
CA ASP A 138 -18.70 7.04 7.94
C ASP A 138 -19.71 6.11 8.58
N ARG A 139 -20.99 6.19 8.16
CA ARG A 139 -22.04 5.27 8.64
C ARG A 139 -21.72 3.83 8.28
N LEU A 140 -21.33 3.58 7.02
CA LEU A 140 -20.95 2.25 6.57
C LEU A 140 -19.78 1.68 7.39
N LEU A 141 -18.75 2.49 7.66
CA LEU A 141 -17.62 2.08 8.47
C LEU A 141 -18.05 1.70 9.90
N ALA A 142 -18.84 2.55 10.56
CA ALA A 142 -19.33 2.28 11.91
C ALA A 142 -20.18 0.99 11.98
N ASP A 143 -21.04 0.77 10.99
CA ASP A 143 -21.87 -0.43 10.89
C ASP A 143 -21.02 -1.69 10.71
N LEU A 144 -20.03 -1.65 9.80
CA LEU A 144 -19.11 -2.77 9.57
C LEU A 144 -18.26 -3.09 10.80
N THR A 145 -17.76 -2.06 11.51
CA THR A 145 -17.02 -2.24 12.77
C THR A 145 -17.90 -2.89 13.82
N THR A 146 -19.11 -2.40 14.03
CA THR A 146 -20.06 -2.96 15.00
C THR A 146 -20.38 -4.43 14.69
N GLN A 147 -20.64 -4.74 13.41
CA GLN A 147 -20.87 -6.13 12.98
C GLN A 147 -19.66 -7.03 13.23
N TRP A 148 -18.45 -6.54 12.97
CA TRP A 148 -17.23 -7.29 13.22
C TRP A 148 -17.03 -7.57 14.71
N GLU A 149 -17.22 -6.56 15.57
CA GLU A 149 -17.12 -6.69 17.03
C GLU A 149 -18.10 -7.74 17.58
N HIS A 150 -19.35 -7.73 17.10
CA HIS A 150 -20.34 -8.75 17.49
C HIS A 150 -19.98 -10.17 17.04
N ARG A 151 -19.25 -10.35 15.94
CA ARG A 151 -18.81 -11.68 15.46
C ARG A 151 -17.58 -12.19 16.20
N CYS A 152 -16.83 -11.30 16.85
CA CYS A 152 -15.60 -11.63 17.57
C CYS A 152 -15.82 -11.83 19.09
N GLN A 153 -17.04 -11.58 19.59
CA GLN A 153 -17.49 -11.98 20.93
C GLN A 153 -18.05 -13.40 20.91
#